data_AF-A0A7C7DKJ0-F1
#
_entry.id   AF-A0A7C7DKJ0-F1
#
_cell.length_a   1.000
_cell.length_b   1.000
_cell.length_c   1.000
_cell.angle_alpha   90.00
_cell.angle_beta   90.00
_cell.angle_gamma   90.00
#
_symmetry.space_group_name_H-M   'P 1'
#
loop_
_entity.id
_entity.type
_entity.pdbx_description
1 polymer ?
#
loop_
_entity_poly.entity_id
_entity_poly.type
_entity_poly.pdbx_seq_one_letter_code
_entity_poly.pdbx_strand_id
1 'polypeptide(L)'
;MDISTLFFLAAALSLDAASAGFAYGLRKIKIPLPSYAVLLFASMFIVGISVLCGSAAAELLPEMWSEKLGGSILVGIGLFWLLKPRSRDKKDAGEEGKARKIAELRLASLAIIIQICEEPVSADLDASGVISIKESLLLAFALSLDALGAVFGAAMAGCGGIQAVLLI
;
A
#
# COMPACT_ATOMS: atom_id res chain seq x y z
N MET A 1 -16.99 -8.63 -14.28
CA MET A 1 -15.86 -8.08 -15.06
C MET A 1 -15.11 -9.21 -15.74
N ASP A 2 -14.50 -8.94 -16.90
CA ASP A 2 -13.72 -9.92 -17.64
C ASP A 2 -12.41 -10.25 -16.90
N ILE A 3 -11.94 -11.50 -17.03
CA ILE A 3 -10.66 -11.95 -16.43
C ILE A 3 -9.48 -11.06 -16.85
N SER A 4 -9.56 -10.44 -18.03
CA SER A 4 -8.57 -9.49 -18.53
C SER A 4 -8.41 -8.28 -17.61
N THR A 5 -9.49 -7.67 -17.13
CA THR A 5 -9.40 -6.49 -16.26
C THR A 5 -8.82 -6.83 -14.90
N LEU A 6 -9.12 -8.03 -14.38
CA LEU A 6 -8.55 -8.51 -13.13
C LEU A 6 -7.03 -8.73 -13.26
N PHE A 7 -6.59 -9.26 -14.39
CA PHE A 7 -5.16 -9.42 -14.68
C PHE A 7 -4.44 -8.07 -14.78
N PHE A 8 -5.01 -7.10 -15.49
CA PHE A 8 -4.43 -5.75 -15.58
C PHE A 8 -4.41 -5.04 -14.23
N LEU A 9 -5.47 -5.19 -13.41
CA LEU A 9 -5.53 -4.64 -12.06
C LEU A 9 -4.43 -5.23 -11.18
N ALA A 10 -4.30 -6.56 -11.15
CA ALA A 10 -3.27 -7.20 -10.36
C ALA A 10 -1.85 -6.83 -10.84
N ALA A 11 -1.62 -6.78 -12.15
CA ALA A 11 -0.33 -6.35 -12.69
C ALA A 11 0.02 -4.90 -12.30
N ALA A 12 -0.98 -4.01 -12.29
CA ALA A 12 -0.79 -2.63 -11.84
C ALA A 12 -0.48 -2.57 -10.33
N LEU A 13 -1.20 -3.35 -9.52
CA LEU A 13 -1.02 -3.40 -8.07
C LEU A 13 0.26 -4.09 -7.63
N SER A 14 0.78 -5.06 -8.39
CA SER A 14 2.05 -5.73 -8.06
C SER A 14 3.29 -4.89 -8.42
N LEU A 15 3.11 -3.72 -9.06
CA LEU A 15 4.21 -2.94 -9.60
C LEU A 15 5.05 -2.29 -8.48
N ASP A 16 4.45 -1.96 -7.35
CA ASP A 16 5.12 -1.46 -6.14
C ASP A 16 6.05 -2.53 -5.54
N ALA A 17 5.57 -3.76 -5.34
CA ALA A 17 6.30 -4.90 -4.81
C ALA A 17 7.38 -5.37 -5.79
N ALA A 18 7.12 -5.31 -7.09
CA ALA A 18 8.12 -5.57 -8.13
C ALA A 18 9.25 -4.53 -8.09
N SER A 19 8.91 -3.24 -7.92
CA SER A 19 9.90 -2.16 -7.82
C SER A 19 10.74 -2.27 -6.54
N ALA A 20 10.11 -2.63 -5.41
CA ALA A 20 10.77 -2.90 -4.14
C ALA A 20 11.72 -4.12 -4.25
N GLY A 21 11.24 -5.22 -4.84
CA GLY A 21 12.04 -6.42 -5.07
C GLY A 21 13.25 -6.16 -5.98
N PHE A 22 13.08 -5.33 -7.03
CA PHE A 22 14.17 -4.89 -7.88
C PHE A 22 15.19 -4.04 -7.12
N ALA A 23 14.73 -3.09 -6.30
CA ALA A 23 15.59 -2.28 -5.44
C ALA A 23 16.40 -3.13 -4.44
N TYR A 24 15.78 -4.15 -3.86
CA TYR A 24 16.46 -5.11 -2.98
C TYR A 24 17.50 -5.94 -3.72
N GLY A 25 17.20 -6.38 -4.95
CA GLY A 25 18.13 -7.09 -5.82
C GLY A 25 19.38 -6.25 -6.13
N LEU A 26 19.20 -4.97 -6.46
CA LEU A 26 20.30 -4.04 -6.72
C LEU A 26 21.15 -3.76 -5.46
N ARG A 27 20.51 -3.65 -4.29
CA ARG A 27 21.20 -3.42 -3.01
C ARG A 27 21.65 -4.71 -2.31
N LYS A 28 21.48 -5.88 -2.94
CA LYS A 28 21.84 -7.21 -2.42
C LYS A 28 21.23 -7.54 -1.05
N ILE A 29 20.04 -6.99 -0.77
CA ILE A 29 19.28 -7.30 0.45
C ILE A 29 18.62 -8.66 0.27
N LYS A 30 18.78 -9.56 1.25
CA LYS A 30 18.24 -10.92 1.19
C LYS A 30 16.97 -11.02 2.04
N ILE A 31 15.93 -11.63 1.47
CA ILE A 31 14.73 -12.00 2.23
C ILE A 31 14.81 -13.51 2.48
N PRO A 32 15.01 -13.96 3.74
CA PRO A 32 15.02 -15.37 4.05
C PRO A 32 13.59 -15.95 3.91
N LEU A 33 13.49 -17.24 3.54
CA LEU A 33 12.23 -17.94 3.33
C LEU A 33 11.16 -17.73 4.44
N PRO A 34 11.49 -17.79 5.75
CA PRO A 34 10.49 -17.55 6.79
C PRO A 34 9.92 -16.12 6.76
N SER A 35 10.74 -15.11 6.53
CA SER A 35 10.29 -13.72 6.41
C SER A 35 9.43 -13.53 5.16
N TYR A 36 9.76 -14.21 4.06
CA TYR A 36 8.96 -14.17 2.83
C TYR A 36 7.56 -14.77 3.04
N ALA A 37 7.45 -15.89 3.77
CA ALA A 37 6.17 -16.50 4.11
C ALA A 37 5.28 -15.56 4.95
N VAL A 38 5.88 -14.86 5.93
CA VAL A 38 5.17 -13.87 6.75
C VAL A 38 4.72 -12.68 5.91
N LEU A 39 5.57 -12.18 5.00
CA LEU A 39 5.22 -11.09 4.08
C LEU A 39 3.99 -11.44 3.23
N LEU A 40 3.99 -12.62 2.62
CA LEU A 40 2.88 -13.08 1.79
C LEU A 40 1.59 -13.23 2.59
N PHE A 41 1.67 -13.87 3.75
CA PHE A 41 0.48 -14.11 4.58
C PHE A 41 -0.11 -12.80 5.12
N ALA A 42 0.75 -11.88 5.57
CA ALA A 42 0.31 -10.55 6.01
C ALA A 42 -0.32 -9.75 4.87
N SER A 43 0.27 -9.76 3.68
CA SER A 43 -0.27 -9.05 2.50
C SER A 43 -1.63 -9.62 2.08
N MET A 44 -1.74 -10.95 1.95
CA MET A 44 -3.01 -11.62 1.64
C MET A 44 -4.09 -11.31 2.68
N PHE A 45 -3.72 -11.22 3.97
CA PHE A 45 -4.66 -10.89 5.03
C PHE A 45 -5.19 -9.46 4.89
N ILE A 46 -4.32 -8.49 4.61
CA ILE A 46 -4.70 -7.08 4.45
C ILE A 46 -5.57 -6.88 3.21
N VAL A 47 -5.15 -7.45 2.07
CA VAL A 47 -5.93 -7.45 0.82
C VAL A 47 -7.28 -8.13 1.02
N GLY A 48 -7.31 -9.28 1.72
CA GLY A 48 -8.54 -10.00 2.05
C GLY A 48 -9.52 -9.16 2.89
N ILE A 49 -9.03 -8.46 3.91
CA ILE A 49 -9.85 -7.52 4.69
C ILE A 49 -10.38 -6.39 3.79
N SER A 50 -9.54 -5.86 2.90
CA SER A 50 -9.96 -4.81 1.97
C SER A 50 -11.10 -5.26 1.04
N VAL A 51 -11.00 -6.47 0.48
CA VAL A 51 -12.08 -7.05 -0.34
C VAL A 51 -13.35 -7.25 0.46
N LEU A 52 -13.26 -7.77 1.70
CA LEU A 52 -14.42 -7.97 2.56
C LEU A 52 -15.12 -6.64 2.89
N CYS A 53 -14.34 -5.63 3.29
CA CYS A 53 -14.87 -4.30 3.57
C CYS A 53 -15.45 -3.64 2.31
N GLY A 54 -14.80 -3.76 1.16
CA GLY A 54 -15.29 -3.19 -0.10
C GLY A 54 -16.57 -3.84 -0.58
N SER A 55 -16.68 -5.17 -0.44
CA SER A 55 -17.90 -5.91 -0.77
C SER A 55 -19.06 -5.52 0.15
N ALA A 56 -18.80 -5.39 1.46
CA ALA A 56 -19.81 -4.93 2.42
C ALA A 56 -20.24 -3.47 2.17
N ALA A 57 -19.30 -2.61 1.78
CA ALA A 57 -19.59 -1.23 1.42
C ALA A 57 -20.38 -1.11 0.11
N ALA A 58 -20.22 -2.06 -0.82
CA ALA A 58 -20.95 -2.11 -2.08
C ALA A 58 -22.47 -2.22 -1.87
N GLU A 59 -22.91 -2.97 -0.86
CA GLU A 59 -24.32 -3.16 -0.53
C GLU A 59 -24.99 -1.86 -0.01
N LEU A 60 -24.20 -0.91 0.49
CA LEU A 60 -24.67 0.35 1.07
C LEU A 60 -24.72 1.51 0.07
N LEU A 61 -24.07 1.38 -1.10
CA LEU A 61 -23.84 2.49 -2.03
C LEU A 61 -24.53 2.25 -3.38
N PRO A 62 -25.30 3.24 -3.90
CA PRO A 62 -25.81 3.18 -5.27
C PRO A 62 -24.65 3.16 -6.28
N GLU A 63 -24.58 2.13 -7.12
CA GLU A 63 -23.51 1.85 -8.11
C GLU A 63 -23.13 3.07 -8.97
N MET A 64 -24.10 3.94 -9.29
CA MET A 64 -23.96 5.04 -10.24
C MET A 64 -23.02 6.17 -9.77
N TRP A 65 -22.87 6.39 -8.46
CA TRP A 65 -22.02 7.47 -7.94
C TRP A 65 -20.58 7.01 -7.71
N SER A 66 -20.36 5.73 -7.42
CA SER A 66 -19.04 5.21 -7.06
C SER A 66 -18.04 5.30 -8.21
N GLU A 67 -18.45 4.94 -9.42
CA GLU A 67 -17.58 4.92 -10.60
C GLU A 67 -17.12 6.33 -11.00
N LYS A 68 -18.07 7.29 -11.05
CA LYS A 68 -17.77 8.69 -11.42
C LYS A 68 -16.94 9.41 -10.37
N LEU A 69 -17.23 9.22 -9.08
CA LEU A 69 -16.45 9.88 -8.02
C LEU A 69 -15.02 9.32 -7.97
N GLY A 70 -14.87 7.99 -8.01
CA GLY A 70 -13.57 7.33 -7.95
C GLY A 70 -12.66 7.73 -9.12
N GLY A 71 -13.19 7.69 -10.35
CA GLY A 71 -12.45 8.13 -11.54
C GLY A 71 -12.07 9.61 -11.49
N SER A 72 -13.00 10.49 -11.07
CA SER A 72 -12.72 11.93 -10.98
C SER A 72 -11.65 12.25 -9.93
N ILE A 73 -11.63 11.53 -8.80
CA ILE A 73 -10.63 11.71 -7.75
C ILE A 73 -9.25 11.22 -8.25
N LEU A 74 -9.18 10.06 -8.91
CA LEU A 74 -7.93 9.52 -9.43
C LEU A 74 -7.28 10.46 -10.45
N VAL A 75 -8.09 10.97 -11.39
CA VAL A 75 -7.64 11.97 -12.39
C VAL A 75 -7.14 13.23 -11.70
N GLY A 76 -7.85 13.70 -10.66
CA GLY A 76 -7.46 14.87 -9.88
C GLY A 76 -6.11 14.67 -9.18
N ILE A 77 -5.91 13.56 -8.48
CA ILE A 77 -4.66 13.25 -7.76
C ILE A 77 -3.49 13.06 -8.74
N GLY A 78 -3.71 12.32 -9.83
CA GLY A 78 -2.68 12.07 -10.84
C GLY A 78 -2.24 13.37 -11.52
N LEU A 79 -3.18 14.24 -11.87
CA LEU A 79 -2.88 15.54 -12.45
C LEU A 79 -2.20 16.47 -11.43
N PHE A 80 -2.63 16.44 -10.17
CA PHE A 80 -1.99 17.20 -9.09
C PHE A 80 -0.53 16.80 -8.91
N TRP A 81 -0.21 15.49 -8.91
CA TRP A 81 1.17 15.00 -8.82
C TRP A 81 2.01 15.36 -10.05
N LEU A 82 1.42 15.31 -11.26
CA LEU A 82 2.10 15.67 -12.51
C LEU A 82 2.44 17.17 -12.58
N LEU A 83 1.55 18.02 -12.08
CA LEU A 83 1.70 19.48 -12.07
C LEU A 83 2.45 20.00 -10.84
N LYS A 84 2.67 19.17 -9.81
CA LYS A 84 3.34 19.59 -8.57
C LYS A 84 4.79 20.02 -8.88
N PRO A 85 5.14 21.31 -8.68
CA PRO A 85 6.50 21.78 -8.92
C PRO A 85 7.48 21.07 -7.98
N ARG A 86 8.53 20.46 -8.53
CA ARG A 86 9.61 19.75 -7.81
C ARG A 86 10.56 20.71 -7.07
N SER A 87 10.04 21.78 -6.50
CA SER A 87 10.82 22.78 -5.75
C SER A 87 10.52 22.67 -4.26
N ARG A 88 11.47 22.03 -3.56
CA ARG A 88 11.82 22.20 -2.14
C ARG A 88 10.64 22.48 -1.19
N ASP A 89 10.10 21.42 -0.59
CA ASP A 89 9.38 21.56 0.67
C ASP A 89 10.11 20.82 1.80
N LYS A 90 11.12 21.51 2.33
CA LYS A 90 11.65 21.31 3.68
C LYS A 90 11.17 22.51 4.48
N LYS A 91 9.94 22.49 5.00
CA LYS A 91 9.50 23.25 6.18
C LYS A 91 8.03 22.95 6.42
N ASP A 92 7.76 22.22 7.50
CA ASP A 92 6.75 22.63 8.49
C ASP A 92 6.94 21.80 9.76
N ALA A 93 7.72 22.36 10.67
CA ALA A 93 7.95 21.86 12.02
C ALA A 93 7.60 22.99 13.01
N GLY A 94 6.56 22.78 13.81
CA GLY A 94 6.07 23.72 14.82
C GLY A 94 4.56 23.80 14.71
N GLU A 95 3.78 23.04 15.48
CA GLU A 95 3.39 23.38 16.86
C GLU A 95 2.98 22.09 17.63
N GLU A 96 2.66 22.17 18.94
CA GLU A 96 2.07 21.08 19.79
C GLU A 96 2.99 20.23 20.70
N GLY A 97 3.94 20.84 21.40
CA GLY A 97 4.91 20.23 22.34
C GLY A 97 4.44 19.39 23.55
N LYS A 98 3.17 18.96 23.70
CA LYS A 98 2.77 18.05 24.80
C LYS A 98 1.83 16.90 24.38
N ALA A 99 0.94 17.10 23.41
CA ALA A 99 0.28 15.98 22.70
C ALA A 99 1.29 15.21 21.82
N ARG A 100 2.38 15.88 21.45
CA ARG A 100 3.50 15.33 20.69
C ARG A 100 4.12 14.07 21.25
N LYS A 101 4.28 13.79 22.55
CA LYS A 101 5.00 12.53 22.91
C LYS A 101 4.23 11.23 22.61
N ILE A 102 2.90 11.24 22.73
CA ILE A 102 2.05 10.07 22.43
C ILE A 102 1.71 10.06 20.94
N ALA A 103 1.44 11.23 20.36
CA ALA A 103 1.26 11.38 18.93
C ALA A 103 2.56 11.05 18.18
N GLU A 104 3.75 11.48 18.63
CA GLU A 104 5.08 11.17 18.07
C GLU A 104 5.38 9.69 18.14
N LEU A 105 4.95 8.96 19.17
CA LEU A 105 5.14 7.50 19.19
C LEU A 105 4.29 6.79 18.12
N ARG A 106 3.03 7.20 17.94
CA ARG A 106 2.14 6.67 16.88
C ARG A 106 2.50 7.19 15.48
N LEU A 107 2.91 8.45 15.40
CA LEU A 107 3.41 9.12 14.21
C LEU A 107 4.78 8.56 13.85
N ALA A 108 5.60 8.09 14.78
CA ALA A 108 6.85 7.42 14.48
C ALA A 108 6.57 6.06 13.83
N SER A 109 5.62 5.28 14.35
CA SER A 109 5.23 4.02 13.69
C SER A 109 4.63 4.24 12.31
N LEU A 110 3.79 5.27 12.14
CA LEU A 110 3.24 5.65 10.84
C LEU A 110 4.31 6.26 9.92
N ALA A 111 5.24 7.04 10.45
CA ALA A 111 6.34 7.62 9.69
C ALA A 111 7.28 6.54 9.17
N ILE A 112 7.54 5.48 9.94
CA ILE A 112 8.28 4.32 9.46
C ILE A 112 7.56 3.67 8.28
N ILE A 113 6.24 3.48 8.38
CA ILE A 113 5.44 2.91 7.28
C ILE A 113 5.48 3.82 6.04
N ILE A 114 5.27 5.13 6.22
CA ILE A 114 5.33 6.13 5.14
C ILE A 114 6.71 6.15 4.50
N GLN A 115 7.77 6.09 5.31
CA GLN A 115 9.15 6.05 4.85
C GLN A 115 9.43 4.78 4.03
N ILE A 116 8.89 3.63 4.46
CA ILE A 116 8.98 2.37 3.71
C ILE A 116 8.17 2.46 2.40
N CYS A 117 7.01 3.12 2.38
CA CYS A 117 6.27 3.38 1.14
C CYS A 117 7.05 4.29 0.17
N GLU A 118 7.77 5.28 0.68
CA GLU A 118 8.56 6.22 -0.14
C GLU A 118 9.87 5.59 -0.64
N GLU A 119 10.54 4.80 0.20
CA GLU A 119 11.76 4.08 -0.16
C GLU A 119 11.73 2.67 0.47
N PRO A 120 11.32 1.62 -0.26
CA PRO A 120 11.15 0.28 0.31
C PRO A 120 12.42 -0.27 0.98
N VAL A 121 13.59 0.20 0.55
CA VAL A 121 14.88 -0.15 1.15
C VAL A 121 14.97 0.20 2.64
N SER A 122 14.25 1.22 3.11
CA SER A 122 14.23 1.57 4.53
C SER A 122 13.52 0.52 5.41
N ALA A 123 12.96 -0.54 4.83
CA ALA A 123 12.42 -1.67 5.58
C ALA A 123 13.50 -2.49 6.32
N ASP A 124 14.76 -2.43 5.87
CA ASP A 124 15.93 -2.94 6.58
C ASP A 124 16.32 -1.91 7.67
N LEU A 125 15.62 -1.95 8.81
CA LEU A 125 15.75 -0.96 9.88
C LEU A 125 17.06 -1.12 10.65
N ASP A 126 17.58 -2.34 10.70
CA ASP A 126 18.85 -2.66 11.37
C ASP A 126 20.07 -2.65 10.44
N ALA A 127 19.87 -2.36 9.15
CA ALA A 127 20.90 -2.32 8.11
C ALA A 127 21.72 -3.63 8.03
N SER A 128 21.11 -4.75 8.39
CA SER A 128 21.74 -6.06 8.38
C SER A 128 21.91 -6.63 6.97
N GLY A 129 21.20 -6.06 5.98
CA GLY A 129 21.09 -6.60 4.63
C GLY A 129 20.22 -7.87 4.58
N VAL A 130 19.48 -8.19 5.66
CA VAL A 130 18.59 -9.34 5.74
C VAL A 130 17.25 -8.92 6.37
N ILE A 131 16.16 -9.02 5.62
CA ILE A 131 14.84 -8.68 6.15
C ILE A 131 14.40 -9.72 7.20
N SER A 132 14.34 -9.31 8.45
CA SER A 132 13.82 -10.12 9.56
C SER A 132 12.30 -10.31 9.48
N ILE A 133 11.76 -11.22 10.29
CA ILE A 133 10.31 -11.48 10.33
C ILE A 133 9.52 -10.21 10.68
N LYS A 134 10.02 -9.40 11.62
CA LYS A 134 9.35 -8.16 12.05
C LYS A 134 9.37 -7.11 10.95
N GLU A 135 10.50 -6.96 10.28
CA GLU A 135 10.64 -6.04 9.15
C GLU A 135 9.79 -6.46 7.96
N SER A 136 9.68 -7.77 7.70
CA SER A 136 8.79 -8.28 6.64
C SER A 136 7.32 -7.97 6.91
N LEU A 137 6.91 -7.90 8.17
CA LEU A 137 5.54 -7.55 8.55
C LEU A 137 5.27 -6.05 8.38
N LEU A 138 6.24 -5.20 8.76
CA LEU A 138 6.18 -3.76 8.49
C LEU A 138 6.18 -3.47 6.98
N LEU A 139 7.03 -4.17 6.24
CA LEU A 139 7.12 -4.08 4.79
C LEU A 139 5.82 -4.53 4.11
N ALA A 140 5.24 -5.65 4.53
CA ALA A 140 3.95 -6.12 4.03
C ALA A 140 2.85 -5.07 4.27
N PHE A 141 2.81 -4.47 5.46
CA PHE A 141 1.85 -3.42 5.77
C PHE A 141 2.05 -2.17 4.91
N ALA A 142 3.30 -1.75 4.70
CA ALA A 142 3.62 -0.58 3.87
C ALA A 142 3.24 -0.78 2.39
N LEU A 143 3.59 -1.92 1.80
CA LEU A 143 3.24 -2.24 0.40
C LEU A 143 1.73 -2.41 0.22
N SER A 144 1.08 -3.20 1.09
CA SER A 144 -0.35 -3.48 0.96
C SER A 144 -1.25 -2.25 1.18
N LEU A 145 -0.76 -1.17 1.79
CA LEU A 145 -1.49 0.08 1.94
C LEU A 145 -1.81 0.76 0.59
N ASP A 146 -0.91 0.68 -0.40
CA ASP A 146 -1.17 1.17 -1.76
C ASP A 146 -2.28 0.35 -2.41
N ALA A 147 -2.16 -0.98 -2.33
CA ALA A 147 -3.14 -1.88 -2.89
C ALA A 147 -4.51 -1.81 -2.20
N LEU A 148 -4.57 -1.45 -0.91
CA LEU A 148 -5.78 -1.47 -0.10
C LEU A 148 -6.90 -0.63 -0.72
N GLY A 149 -6.61 0.61 -1.14
CA GLY A 149 -7.63 1.49 -1.72
C GLY A 149 -8.15 1.01 -3.07
N ALA A 150 -7.24 0.57 -3.94
CA ALA A 150 -7.61 0.05 -5.26
C ALA A 150 -8.39 -1.27 -5.17
N VAL A 151 -7.98 -2.17 -4.27
CA VAL A 151 -8.69 -3.44 -4.00
C VAL A 151 -10.07 -3.18 -3.40
N PHE A 152 -10.19 -2.22 -2.48
CA PHE A 152 -11.47 -1.82 -1.90
C PHE A 152 -12.43 -1.30 -2.98
N GLY A 153 -11.94 -0.39 -3.83
CA GLY A 153 -12.72 0.15 -4.95
C GLY A 153 -13.09 -0.92 -5.98
N ALA A 154 -12.17 -1.85 -6.28
CA ALA A 154 -12.45 -2.98 -7.16
C ALA A 154 -13.51 -3.91 -6.56
N ALA A 155 -13.43 -4.24 -5.27
CA ALA A 155 -14.43 -5.03 -4.58
C ALA A 155 -15.81 -4.37 -4.59
N MET A 156 -15.87 -3.04 -4.43
CA MET A 156 -17.11 -2.28 -4.60
C MET A 156 -17.66 -2.30 -6.01
N ALA A 157 -16.80 -2.34 -7.03
CA ALA A 157 -17.18 -2.45 -8.44
C ALA A 157 -17.59 -3.89 -8.85
N GLY A 158 -17.71 -4.81 -7.89
CA GLY A 158 -18.10 -6.20 -8.14
C GLY A 158 -16.93 -7.14 -8.45
N CYS A 159 -15.67 -6.72 -8.27
CA CYS A 159 -14.48 -7.57 -8.32
C CYS A 159 -14.17 -8.24 -6.96
N GLY A 160 -15.22 -8.53 -6.18
CA GLY A 160 -15.10 -9.24 -4.91
C GLY A 160 -14.83 -10.73 -5.09
N GLY A 161 -14.13 -11.34 -4.14
CA GLY A 161 -13.97 -12.79 -4.04
C GLY A 161 -12.53 -13.28 -3.87
N ILE A 162 -12.39 -14.59 -3.66
CA ILE A 162 -11.11 -15.26 -3.40
C ILE A 162 -10.15 -15.12 -4.60
N GLN A 163 -10.69 -15.03 -5.82
CA GLN A 163 -9.88 -14.87 -7.04
C GLN A 163 -9.10 -13.55 -7.04
N ALA A 164 -9.70 -12.45 -6.57
CA ALA A 164 -9.00 -11.16 -6.49
C ALA A 164 -7.88 -11.21 -5.45
N VAL A 165 -8.13 -11.78 -4.28
CA VAL A 165 -7.15 -11.92 -3.20
C VAL A 165 -5.98 -12.84 -3.56
N LEU A 166 -6.23 -13.83 -4.42
CA LEU A 166 -5.19 -14.78 -4.82
C LEU A 166 -4.30 -14.26 -5.97
N LEU A 167 -4.84 -13.36 -6.80
CA LEU A 167 -4.15 -12.83 -7.97
C LEU A 167 -3.35 -11.55 -7.64
N ILE A 168 -3.82 -10.76 -6.66
CA ILE A 168 -3.21 -9.51 -6.18
C ILE A 168 -2.28 -9.82 -5.00
#